data_AF-A0A8X6W2X5-F1
#
_entry.id   AF-A0A8X6W2X5-F1
#
_cell.length_a   1.000
_cell.length_b   1.000
_cell.length_c   1.000
_cell.angle_alpha   90.00
_cell.angle_beta   90.00
_cell.angle_gamma   90.00
#
_symmetry.space_group_name_H-M   'P 1'
#
loop_
_entity.id
_entity.type
_entity.pdbx_description
1 polymer ?
#
loop_
_entity_poly.entity_id
_entity_poly.type
_entity_poly.pdbx_seq_one_letter_code
_entity_poly.pdbx_strand_id
1 'polypeptide(L)' 'MTVWCALSAGGIIVPYFFKNDEGHNVTVNGDRYRAMITNFFIPELNNHDVQELWFQQDGTTYQTARATIDLLKDTFGDR' A
#
# COMPACT_ATOMS: atom_id res chain seq x y z
N MET A 1 0.68 -16.01 -7.77
CA MET A 1 1.57 -14.88 -7.41
C MET A 1 0.68 -13.66 -7.25
N THR A 2 0.75 -12.98 -6.11
CA THR A 2 0.02 -11.73 -5.91
C THR A 2 1.03 -10.60 -5.80
N VAL A 3 0.83 -9.57 -6.60
CA VAL A 3 1.66 -8.37 -6.63
C VAL A 3 0.76 -7.17 -6.34
N TRP A 4 1.27 -6.20 -5.58
CA TRP A 4 0.69 -4.87 -5.46
C TRP A 4 1.64 -3.88 -6.10
N CYS A 5 1.12 -2.93 -6.88
CA CYS A 5 1.94 -1.94 -7.56
C CYS A 5 1.40 -0.53 -7.26
N ALA A 6 2.27 0.35 -6.81
CA ALA A 6 2.02 1.78 -6.76
C ALA A 6 2.38 2.43 -8.10
N LEU A 7 1.47 3.24 -8.62
CA LEU A 7 1.61 3.95 -9.88
C LEU A 7 1.29 5.42 -9.67
N SER A 8 1.97 6.30 -10.40
CA SER A 8 1.65 7.72 -10.51
C SER A 8 1.70 8.17 -11.96
N ALA A 9 1.34 9.43 -12.22
CA ALA A 9 1.52 10.04 -13.55
C ALA A 9 2.99 10.03 -14.01
N GLY A 10 3.94 10.00 -13.07
CA GLY A 10 5.38 9.88 -13.35
C GLY A 10 5.84 8.46 -13.68
N GLY A 11 4.97 7.45 -13.58
CA GLY A 11 5.28 6.05 -13.86
C GLY A 11 5.10 5.13 -12.65
N ILE A 12 5.78 3.99 -12.67
CA ILE A 12 5.75 3.00 -11.59
C ILE A 12 6.56 3.54 -10.42
N ILE A 13 5.94 3.66 -9.24
CA ILE A 13 6.66 4.00 -8.01
C ILE A 13 7.34 2.73 -7.51
N VAL A 14 6.56 1.68 -7.22
CA VAL A 14 7.12 0.45 -6.68
C VAL A 14 6.20 -0.77 -6.87
N PRO A 15 6.76 -1.95 -7.22
CA PRO A 15 6.09 -3.23 -7.11
C PRO A 15 6.43 -3.95 -5.79
N TYR A 16 5.43 -4.52 -5.12
CA TYR A 16 5.57 -5.37 -3.94
C TYR A 16 5.02 -6.77 -4.19
N PHE A 17 5.83 -7.79 -3.90
CA PHE A 17 5.43 -9.20 -4.04
C PHE A 17 5.10 -9.80 -2.68
N PHE A 18 3.89 -10.34 -2.54
CA PHE A 18 3.49 -11.02 -1.31
C PHE A 18 4.10 -12.42 -1.25
N LYS A 19 5.23 -12.53 -0.56
CA LYS A 19 5.94 -13.77 -0.30
C LYS A 19 6.28 -13.91 1.19
N ASN A 20 6.40 -15.14 1.68
CA ASN A 20 6.99 -15.41 3.00
C ASN A 20 8.53 -15.41 2.93
N ASP A 21 9.18 -15.63 4.07
CA ASP A 21 10.64 -15.65 4.18
C ASP A 21 11.32 -16.75 3.34
N GLU A 22 10.58 -17.81 3.00
CA GLU A 22 11.02 -18.89 2.11
C GLU A 22 10.79 -18.58 0.61
N GLY A 23 10.22 -17.41 0.29
CA GLY A 23 9.91 -17.00 -1.07
C GLY A 23 8.61 -17.57 -1.65
N HIS A 24 7.83 -18.30 -0.86
CA HIS A 24 6.53 -18.85 -1.25
C HIS A 24 5.45 -17.76 -1.29
N ASN A 25 4.56 -17.82 -2.29
CA ASN A 25 3.45 -16.88 -2.41
C ASN A 25 2.50 -16.99 -1.21
N VAL A 26 2.09 -15.85 -0.65
CA VAL A 26 1.12 -15.81 0.45
C VAL A 26 -0.18 -15.14 0.05
N THR A 27 -1.27 -15.53 0.72
CA THR A 27 -2.57 -14.87 0.55
C THR A 27 -2.55 -13.50 1.23
N VAL A 28 -3.00 -12.47 0.50
CA VAL A 28 -3.14 -11.13 1.02
C VAL A 28 -4.34 -11.07 1.96
N ASN A 29 -4.13 -10.54 3.16
CA ASN A 29 -5.18 -10.23 4.12
C ASN A 29 -4.96 -8.81 4.65
N GLY A 30 -5.87 -8.32 5.50
CA GLY A 30 -5.77 -6.96 6.04
C GLY A 30 -4.47 -6.68 6.79
N ASP A 31 -3.97 -7.62 7.58
CA ASP A 31 -2.73 -7.43 8.35
C ASP A 31 -1.50 -7.34 7.44
N ARG A 32 -1.38 -8.26 6.48
CA ARG A 32 -0.29 -8.23 5.50
C ARG A 32 -0.36 -7.01 4.61
N TYR A 33 -1.57 -6.58 4.25
CA TYR A 33 -1.77 -5.38 3.46
C TYR A 33 -1.31 -4.12 4.24
N ARG A 34 -1.78 -3.94 5.48
CA ARG A 34 -1.35 -2.82 6.32
C ARG A 34 0.15 -2.87 6.62
N ALA A 35 0.71 -4.03 6.92
CA ALA A 35 2.15 -4.19 7.13
C ALA A 35 2.95 -3.79 5.87
N MET A 36 2.49 -4.16 4.68
CA MET A 36 3.09 -3.72 3.43
C MET A 36 3.00 -2.19 3.26
N ILE A 37 1.83 -1.59 3.54
CA ILE A 37 1.67 -0.13 3.45
C ILE A 37 2.64 0.59 4.40
N THR A 38 2.66 0.21 5.68
CA THR A 38 3.47 0.88 6.71
C THR A 38 4.96 0.64 6.55
N ASN A 39 5.36 -0.61 6.32
CA ASN A 39 6.77 -0.99 6.40
C ASN A 39 7.50 -0.91 5.05
N PHE A 40 6.75 -0.82 3.94
CA PHE A 40 7.32 -0.80 2.60
C PHE A 40 6.86 0.41 1.80
N PHE A 41 5.57 0.55 1.53
CA PHE A 41 5.10 1.58 0.58
C PHE A 41 5.35 3.01 1.07
N ILE A 42 4.99 3.34 2.31
CA ILE A 42 5.17 4.69 2.86
C ILE A 42 6.66 5.11 2.85
N PRO A 43 7.61 4.27 3.29
CA PRO A 43 9.04 4.55 3.14
C PRO A 43 9.50 4.83 1.71
N GLU A 44 8.94 4.17 0.70
CA GLU A 44 9.28 4.42 -0.71
C GLU A 44 8.81 5.81 -1.20
N LEU A 45 7.87 6.45 -0.48
CA LEU A 45 7.41 7.81 -0.79
C LEU A 45 8.32 8.91 -0.24
N ASN A 46 9.44 8.60 0.41
CA ASN A 46 10.32 9.61 1.02
C ASN A 46 10.83 10.70 0.05
N ASN A 47 10.87 10.42 -1.26
CA ASN A 47 11.25 11.39 -2.28
C ASN A 47 10.05 12.11 -2.94
N HIS A 48 8.84 11.87 -2.45
CA HIS A 48 7.60 12.45 -2.94
C HIS A 48 7.00 13.36 -1.87
N ASP A 49 6.42 14.49 -2.28
CA ASP A 49 5.58 15.26 -1.37
C ASP A 49 4.24 14.53 -1.20
N VAL A 50 4.14 13.76 -0.11
CA VAL A 50 2.93 13.00 0.24
C VAL A 50 1.71 13.92 0.37
N GLN A 51 1.90 15.20 0.70
CA GLN A 51 0.80 16.16 0.82
C GLN A 51 0.21 16.57 -0.53
N GLU A 52 0.86 16.27 -1.65
CA GLU A 52 0.33 16.49 -2.99
C GLU A 52 -0.23 15.22 -3.63
N LEU A 53 -0.07 14.06 -2.98
CA LEU A 53 -0.53 12.77 -3.48
C LEU A 53 -1.96 12.44 -3.02
N TRP A 54 -2.67 11.72 -3.89
CA TRP A 54 -3.98 11.12 -3.60
C TRP A 54 -3.82 9.61 -3.61
N PHE A 55 -4.42 8.93 -2.63
CA PHE A 55 -4.33 7.47 -2.55
C PHE A 55 -5.61 6.82 -3.09
N GLN A 56 -5.51 6.11 -4.22
CA GLN A 56 -6.65 5.45 -4.86
C GLN A 56 -6.50 3.92 -4.84
N GLN A 57 -7.58 3.21 -4.50
CA GLN A 57 -7.66 1.75 -4.47
C GLN A 57 -9.05 1.24 -4.93
N ASP A 58 -9.15 -0.05 -5.26
CA ASP A 58 -10.33 -0.67 -5.90
C ASP A 58 -11.46 -1.04 -4.92
N GLY A 59 -11.26 -0.82 -3.63
CA GLY A 59 -12.31 -0.88 -2.61
C GLY A 59 -12.58 -2.26 -2.04
N THR A 60 -11.62 -3.19 -2.13
CA THR A 60 -11.77 -4.54 -1.56
C THR A 60 -11.97 -4.53 -0.04
N THR A 61 -12.55 -5.59 0.53
CA THR A 61 -12.95 -5.66 1.94
C THR A 61 -11.82 -5.32 2.93
N TYR A 62 -10.58 -5.73 2.65
CA TYR A 62 -9.45 -5.46 3.53
C TYR A 62 -8.87 -4.04 3.35
N GLN A 63 -9.08 -3.42 2.19
CA GLN A 63 -8.68 -2.05 1.89
C GLN A 63 -9.62 -1.01 2.50
N THR A 64 -10.92 -1.31 2.52
CA THR A 64 -11.96 -0.45 3.10
C THR A 64 -12.22 -0.71 4.58
N ALA A 65 -11.53 -1.71 5.16
CA ALA A 65 -11.55 -1.93 6.60
C ALA A 65 -11.12 -0.65 7.32
N ARG A 66 -11.84 -0.29 8.40
CA ARG A 66 -11.62 0.96 9.13
C ARG A 66 -10.15 1.16 9.53
N ALA A 67 -9.50 0.12 10.06
CA ALA A 67 -8.08 0.19 10.42
C ALA A 67 -7.14 0.50 9.24
N THR A 68 -7.50 0.07 8.03
CA THR A 68 -6.74 0.37 6.82
C THR A 68 -7.00 1.80 6.35
N ILE A 69 -8.25 2.27 6.40
CA ILE A 69 -8.59 3.67 6.08
C ILE A 69 -7.94 4.63 7.06
N ASP A 70 -8.01 4.36 8.37
CA ASP A 70 -7.40 5.20 9.40
C ASP A 70 -5.87 5.30 9.20
N LEU A 71 -5.21 4.19 8.85
CA LEU A 71 -3.79 4.16 8.48
C LEU A 71 -3.49 5.06 7.26
N LEU A 72 -4.29 4.94 6.21
CA LEU A 72 -4.09 5.74 4.99
C LEU A 72 -4.35 7.23 5.26
N LYS A 73 -5.35 7.56 6.07
CA LYS A 73 -5.66 8.94 6.44
C LYS A 73 -4.57 9.61 7.27
N ASP A 74 -3.89 8.87 8.14
CA ASP A 74 -2.74 9.37 8.88
C ASP A 74 -1.61 9.84 7.95
N THR A 75 -1.49 9.21 6.78
CA THR A 75 -0.44 9.53 5.79
C THR A 75 -0.90 10.55 4.75
N PHE A 76 -2.06 10.34 4.13
CA PHE A 76 -2.53 11.11 2.96
C PHE A 76 -3.59 12.17 3.32
N GLY A 77 -4.14 12.14 4.54
CA GLY A 77 -5.28 12.95 4.96
C GLY A 77 -6.60 12.39 4.44
N ASP A 78 -7.62 13.25 4.29
CA ASP A 78 -8.92 12.87 3.72
C ASP A 78 -8.93 12.76 2.17
N ARG A 79 -7.74 12.58 1.56
CA ARG A 79 -7.52 12.57 0.11
C ARG A 79 -7.20 11.18 -0.41
#